data_AF-A0A2T4VCY2-F1
#
_entry.id   AF-A0A2T4VCY2-F1
#
_cell.length_a   1.000
_cell.length_b   1.000
_cell.length_c   1.000
_cell.angle_alpha   90.00
_cell.angle_beta   90.00
_cell.angle_gamma   90.00
#
_symmetry.space_group_name_H-M   'P 1'
#
loop_
_entity.id
_entity.type
_entity.pdbx_description
1 polymer ?
#
loop_
_entity_poly.entity_id
_entity_poly.type
_entity_poly.pdbx_seq_one_letter_code
_entity_poly.pdbx_strand_id
1 'polypeptide(L)'
;MSEQKRLKKPVEKLRAELLEDSDTKRIAKAVGMELEAYVELVLDYVQNPDKQPVLQVASDEELRAAGYEPPSAEDVGNFFLAGARGELGIGGPDFSKSGFEGAKASAGKPSLQGTEGQQQVRSGDSETSQELLNQVRKGGSGRI
;
A
#
# COMPACT_ATOMS: atom_id res chain seq x y z
N MET A 1 -26.92 -10.86 22.85
CA MET A 1 -27.98 -10.08 22.20
C MET A 1 -27.39 -8.73 21.84
N SER A 2 -26.68 -8.65 20.73
CA SER A 2 -26.02 -7.43 20.24
C SER A 2 -27.09 -6.44 19.78
N GLU A 3 -27.05 -5.22 20.30
CA GLU A 3 -27.92 -4.12 19.89
C GLU A 3 -27.76 -3.88 18.39
N GLN A 4 -28.77 -4.26 17.61
CA GLN A 4 -28.91 -3.87 16.21
C GLN A 4 -28.97 -2.35 16.18
N LYS A 5 -27.84 -1.73 15.85
CA LYS A 5 -27.69 -0.28 15.74
C LYS A 5 -28.46 0.19 14.51
N ARG A 6 -29.79 0.23 14.65
CA ARG A 6 -30.72 0.72 13.64
C ARG A 6 -30.24 2.08 13.16
N LEU A 7 -30.25 2.29 11.84
CA LEU A 7 -29.94 3.57 11.22
C LEU A 7 -30.64 4.70 11.98
N LYS A 8 -29.86 5.62 12.55
CA LYS A 8 -30.39 6.77 13.30
C LYS A 8 -31.06 7.82 12.40
N LYS A 9 -30.82 7.75 11.09
CA LYS A 9 -31.33 8.66 10.06
C LYS A 9 -31.97 7.84 8.92
N PRO A 10 -32.98 8.36 8.21
CA PRO A 10 -33.53 7.72 7.02
C PRO A 10 -32.45 7.46 5.96
N VAL A 11 -32.51 6.30 5.31
CA VAL A 11 -31.52 5.85 4.30
C VAL A 11 -31.36 6.87 3.16
N GLU A 12 -32.45 7.50 2.73
CA GLU A 12 -32.46 8.52 1.68
C GLU A 12 -31.64 9.77 2.04
N LYS A 13 -31.73 10.21 3.30
CA LYS A 13 -30.95 11.37 3.78
C LYS A 13 -29.46 11.04 3.90
N LEU A 14 -29.14 9.82 4.32
CA LEU A 14 -27.76 9.35 4.38
C LEU A 14 -27.15 9.17 2.99
N ARG A 15 -27.93 8.72 2.01
CA ARG A 15 -27.48 8.64 0.61
C ARG A 15 -27.08 10.02 0.09
N ALA A 16 -27.91 11.04 0.31
CA ALA A 16 -27.59 12.41 -0.10
C ALA A 16 -26.35 12.96 0.63
N GLU A 17 -26.23 12.71 1.94
CA GLU A 17 -25.08 13.13 2.75
C GLU A 17 -23.77 12.48 2.26
N LEU A 18 -23.79 11.18 1.95
CA LEU A 18 -22.63 10.45 1.45
C LEU A 18 -22.27 10.82 -0.01
N LEU A 19 -23.24 11.17 -0.84
CA LEU A 19 -22.99 11.67 -2.19
C LEU A 19 -22.35 13.06 -2.21
N GLU A 20 -22.60 13.88 -1.20
CA GLU A 20 -22.00 15.21 -1.08
C GLU A 20 -20.63 15.16 -0.40
N ASP A 21 -20.42 14.19 0.49
CA ASP A 21 -19.21 14.05 1.30
C ASP A 21 -17.91 13.91 0.48
N SER A 22 -16.93 14.74 0.84
CA SER A 22 -15.64 14.80 0.15
C SER A 22 -14.76 13.58 0.43
N ASP A 23 -14.88 12.97 1.61
CA ASP A 23 -14.10 11.78 1.96
C ASP A 23 -14.64 10.55 1.24
N THR A 24 -15.95 10.40 1.17
CA THR A 24 -16.62 9.34 0.40
C THR A 24 -16.21 9.37 -1.08
N LYS A 25 -16.15 10.57 -1.69
CA LYS A 25 -15.64 10.77 -3.06
C LYS A 25 -14.18 10.36 -3.23
N ARG A 26 -13.33 10.75 -2.27
CA ARG A 26 -11.90 10.42 -2.28
C ARG A 26 -11.68 8.92 -2.19
N ILE A 27 -12.45 8.23 -1.32
CA ILE A 27 -12.33 6.78 -1.13
C ILE A 27 -12.85 6.03 -2.34
N ALA A 28 -14.02 6.40 -2.89
CA ALA A 28 -14.56 5.78 -4.09
C ALA A 28 -13.53 5.81 -5.24
N LYS A 29 -12.88 6.96 -5.44
CA LYS A 29 -11.80 7.11 -6.43
C LYS A 29 -10.57 6.26 -6.11
N ALA A 30 -10.18 6.15 -4.84
CA ALA A 30 -9.02 5.35 -4.43
C ALA A 30 -9.25 3.84 -4.64
N VAL A 31 -10.48 3.37 -4.49
CA VAL A 31 -10.87 1.97 -4.70
C VAL A 31 -11.23 1.71 -6.18
N GLY A 32 -11.30 2.74 -7.01
CA GLY A 32 -11.65 2.61 -8.43
C GLY A 32 -13.12 2.27 -8.67
N MET A 33 -14.01 2.64 -7.74
CA MET A 33 -15.45 2.41 -7.84
C MET A 33 -16.20 3.70 -8.19
N GLU A 34 -17.32 3.55 -8.90
CA GLU A 34 -18.27 4.65 -9.06
C GLU A 34 -18.82 5.08 -7.70
N LEU A 35 -18.94 6.39 -7.50
CA LEU A 35 -19.36 6.98 -6.22
C LEU A 35 -20.71 6.41 -5.75
N GLU A 36 -21.66 6.30 -6.67
CA GLU A 36 -23.00 5.79 -6.39
C GLU A 36 -22.98 4.34 -5.92
N ALA A 37 -22.17 3.49 -6.56
CA ALA A 37 -21.99 2.09 -6.19
C ALA A 37 -21.30 1.95 -4.82
N TYR A 38 -20.31 2.81 -4.54
CA TYR A 38 -19.66 2.83 -3.24
C TYR A 38 -20.61 3.24 -2.10
N VAL A 39 -21.45 4.26 -2.33
CA VAL A 39 -22.46 4.69 -1.34
C VAL A 39 -23.47 3.58 -1.06
N GLU A 40 -23.93 2.87 -2.09
CA GLU A 40 -24.85 1.73 -1.91
C GLU A 40 -24.19 0.59 -1.12
N LEU A 41 -22.92 0.30 -1.39
CA LEU A 41 -22.15 -0.70 -0.64
C LEU A 41 -22.05 -0.33 0.85
N VAL A 42 -21.71 0.92 1.16
CA VAL A 42 -21.64 1.40 2.55
C VAL A 42 -23.00 1.31 3.23
N LEU A 43 -24.08 1.72 2.55
CA LEU A 43 -25.42 1.65 3.11
C LEU A 43 -25.87 0.22 3.37
N ASP A 44 -25.48 -0.73 2.53
CA ASP A 44 -25.77 -2.15 2.70
C ASP A 44 -25.07 -2.74 3.94
N TYR A 45 -23.80 -2.42 4.17
CA TYR A 45 -23.09 -2.86 5.38
C TYR A 45 -23.61 -2.18 6.65
N VAL A 46 -24.07 -0.93 6.56
CA VAL A 46 -24.69 -0.24 7.70
C VAL A 46 -26.05 -0.86 8.04
N GLN A 47 -26.81 -1.30 7.03
CA GLN A 47 -28.09 -2.00 7.23
C GLN A 47 -27.90 -3.43 7.75
N ASN A 48 -26.82 -4.08 7.32
CA ASN A 48 -26.53 -5.48 7.63
C ASN A 48 -25.17 -5.58 8.35
N PRO A 49 -25.08 -5.19 9.64
CA PRO A 49 -23.82 -5.15 10.37
C PRO A 49 -23.16 -6.52 10.56
N ASP A 50 -23.95 -7.61 10.48
CA ASP A 50 -23.44 -8.99 10.58
C ASP A 50 -23.00 -9.55 9.20
N LYS A 51 -23.18 -8.79 8.11
CA LYS A 51 -22.80 -9.23 6.77
C LYS A 51 -21.27 -9.23 6.64
N GLN A 52 -20.71 -10.41 6.38
CA GLN A 52 -19.29 -10.54 6.12
C GLN A 52 -18.95 -10.09 4.69
N PRO A 53 -17.76 -9.50 4.48
CA PRO A 53 -17.28 -9.22 3.14
C PRO A 53 -17.10 -10.52 2.36
N VAL A 54 -17.61 -10.57 1.14
CA VAL A 54 -17.47 -11.72 0.25
C VAL A 54 -16.21 -11.53 -0.57
N LEU A 55 -15.25 -12.45 -0.43
CA LEU A 55 -14.09 -12.51 -1.30
C LEU A 55 -14.49 -13.24 -2.59
N GLN A 56 -14.54 -12.52 -3.70
CA GLN A 56 -14.84 -13.10 -5.00
C GLN A 56 -13.51 -13.50 -5.67
N VAL A 57 -13.31 -14.80 -5.86
CA VAL A 57 -12.17 -15.32 -6.63
C VAL A 57 -12.63 -15.43 -8.08
N ALA A 58 -12.09 -14.58 -8.95
CA ALA A 58 -12.29 -14.65 -10.38
C ALA A 58 -11.24 -15.55 -11.02
N SER A 59 -11.63 -16.26 -12.07
CA SER A 59 -10.69 -17.00 -12.92
C SER A 59 -9.90 -16.07 -13.83
N ASP A 60 -8.73 -16.50 -14.28
CA ASP A 60 -7.90 -15.74 -15.22
C ASP A 60 -8.63 -15.41 -16.53
N GLU A 61 -9.57 -16.26 -16.96
CA GLU A 61 -10.40 -16.05 -18.14
C GLU A 61 -11.40 -14.91 -17.93
N GLU A 62 -12.07 -14.87 -16.77
CA GLU A 62 -13.01 -13.79 -16.41
C GLU A 62 -12.28 -12.46 -16.23
N LEU A 63 -11.09 -12.48 -15.61
CA LEU A 63 -10.25 -11.29 -15.46
C LEU A 63 -9.84 -10.73 -16.83
N ARG A 64 -9.42 -11.61 -17.75
CA ARG A 64 -9.05 -11.22 -19.12
C ARG A 64 -10.24 -10.69 -19.91
N ALA A 65 -11.42 -11.30 -19.75
CA ALA A 65 -12.65 -10.81 -20.36
C ALA A 65 -13.06 -9.42 -19.83
N ALA A 66 -12.76 -9.13 -18.57
CA ALA A 66 -12.96 -7.81 -17.97
C ALA A 66 -11.84 -6.80 -18.28
N GLY A 67 -10.85 -7.17 -19.11
CA GLY A 67 -9.75 -6.31 -19.55
C GLY A 67 -8.55 -6.24 -18.59
N TYR A 68 -8.48 -7.12 -17.60
CA TYR A 68 -7.33 -7.26 -16.72
C TYR A 68 -6.36 -8.31 -17.27
N GLU A 69 -5.06 -8.07 -17.15
CA GLU A 69 -4.04 -9.07 -17.48
C GLU A 69 -3.59 -9.78 -16.18
N PRO A 70 -4.09 -11.00 -15.91
CA PRO A 70 -3.64 -11.74 -14.73
C PRO A 70 -2.14 -12.07 -14.86
N PRO A 71 -1.37 -11.96 -13.77
CA PRO A 71 0.06 -12.25 -13.79
C PRO A 71 0.31 -13.71 -14.14
N SER A 72 1.38 -13.99 -14.89
CA SER A 72 1.74 -15.37 -15.21
C SER A 72 2.22 -16.12 -13.97
N ALA A 73 2.20 -17.45 -14.02
CA ALA A 73 2.75 -18.26 -12.93
C ALA A 73 4.23 -17.96 -12.65
N GLU A 74 5.00 -17.57 -13.67
CA GLU A 74 6.40 -17.17 -13.53
C GLU A 74 6.53 -15.83 -12.80
N ASP A 75 5.67 -14.85 -13.11
CA ASP A 75 5.64 -13.55 -12.43
C ASP A 75 5.31 -13.70 -10.95
N VAL A 76 4.33 -14.54 -10.64
CA VAL A 76 3.95 -14.87 -9.26
C VAL A 76 5.08 -15.61 -8.54
N GLY A 77 5.76 -16.55 -9.22
CA GLY A 77 6.94 -17.24 -8.67
C GLY A 77 8.08 -16.28 -8.35
N ASN A 78 8.38 -15.34 -9.26
CA ASN A 78 9.39 -14.31 -9.06
C ASN A 78 9.02 -13.37 -7.91
N PHE A 79 7.73 -13.03 -7.76
CA PHE A 79 7.23 -12.27 -6.62
C PHE A 79 7.50 -12.98 -5.29
N PHE A 80 7.21 -14.28 -5.18
CA PHE A 80 7.50 -15.04 -3.95
C PHE A 80 8.99 -15.18 -3.67
N LEU A 81 9.81 -15.36 -4.72
CA LEU A 81 11.28 -15.39 -4.57
C LEU A 81 11.84 -14.04 -4.12
N ALA A 82 11.34 -12.93 -4.67
CA ALA A 82 11.65 -11.59 -4.17
C ALA A 82 11.24 -11.45 -2.70
N GLY A 83 10.13 -12.06 -2.29
CA GLY A 83 9.66 -12.04 -0.90
C GLY A 83 10.59 -12.76 0.04
N ALA A 84 11.01 -13.96 -0.35
CA ALA A 84 11.99 -14.74 0.39
C ALA A 84 13.35 -14.03 0.49
N ARG A 85 13.71 -13.20 -0.49
CA ARG A 85 14.93 -12.38 -0.50
C ARG A 85 14.81 -11.07 0.29
N GLY A 86 13.63 -10.74 0.81
CA GLY A 86 13.37 -9.47 1.48
C GLY A 86 13.26 -8.27 0.52
N GLU A 87 13.06 -8.54 -0.78
CA GLU A 87 12.93 -7.56 -1.85
C GLU A 87 11.46 -7.18 -2.11
N LEU A 88 10.49 -7.94 -1.60
CA LEU A 88 9.11 -7.45 -1.50
C LEU A 88 9.11 -6.31 -0.51
N GLY A 89 8.86 -5.09 -1.01
CA GLY A 89 8.90 -3.85 -0.25
C GLY A 89 8.01 -3.85 1.00
N ILE A 90 8.53 -4.44 2.09
CA ILE A 90 8.24 -4.08 3.48
C ILE A 90 9.30 -3.06 3.94
N GLY A 91 9.79 -2.22 3.03
CA GLY A 91 9.98 -0.82 3.38
C GLY A 91 8.59 -0.20 3.33
N GLY A 92 8.18 0.56 4.34
CA GLY A 92 6.94 1.33 4.29
C GLY A 92 6.83 2.17 3.01
N PRO A 93 5.68 2.82 2.75
CA PRO A 93 5.50 3.64 1.55
C PRO A 93 6.73 4.53 1.36
N ASP A 94 7.23 4.65 0.13
CA ASP A 94 8.44 5.41 -0.20
C ASP A 94 8.26 6.88 0.24
N PHE A 95 8.53 7.14 1.52
CA PHE A 95 8.24 8.41 2.19
C PHE A 95 9.11 9.52 1.60
N SER A 96 10.19 9.15 0.90
CA SER A 96 11.04 10.03 0.09
C SER A 96 10.28 10.64 -1.11
N LYS A 97 9.21 10.00 -1.57
CA LYS A 97 8.30 10.54 -2.61
C LYS A 97 7.06 11.20 -2.03
N SER A 98 6.77 10.99 -0.74
CA SER A 98 5.79 11.80 -0.03
C SER A 98 6.39 13.19 0.10
N GLY A 99 5.71 14.25 -0.35
CA GLY A 99 6.25 15.62 -0.41
C GLY A 99 6.68 16.25 0.94
N PHE A 100 6.81 15.47 2.01
CA PHE A 100 7.36 15.85 3.32
C PHE A 100 8.86 16.18 3.27
N GLU A 101 9.64 15.66 2.32
CA GLU A 101 11.07 16.01 2.16
C GLU A 101 11.34 17.30 1.37
N GLY A 102 10.29 17.98 0.87
CA GLY A 102 10.44 19.21 0.08
C GLY A 102 11.01 20.40 0.86
N ALA A 103 11.06 20.34 2.19
CA ALA A 103 11.72 21.36 3.00
C ALA A 103 13.18 20.97 3.22
N LYS A 104 14.09 21.68 2.53
CA LYS A 104 15.54 21.64 2.78
C LYS A 104 15.79 21.51 4.29
N ALA A 105 16.42 20.42 4.70
CA ALA A 105 16.87 20.22 6.06
C ALA A 105 17.63 21.48 6.52
N SER A 106 17.01 22.24 7.43
CA SER A 106 17.68 23.32 8.13
C SER A 106 18.82 22.69 8.93
N ALA A 107 20.06 23.14 8.68
CA ALA A 107 21.25 22.65 9.36
C ALA A 107 21.02 22.58 10.89
N GLY A 108 21.10 21.37 11.46
CA GLY A 108 21.07 21.16 12.90
C GLY A 108 19.86 20.42 13.48
N LYS A 109 18.93 19.88 12.66
CA LYS A 109 17.89 18.94 13.16
C LYS A 109 18.24 17.50 12.81
N PRO A 110 18.09 16.56 13.76
CA PRO A 110 18.33 15.15 13.50
C PRO A 110 17.36 14.62 12.45
N SER A 111 17.86 13.77 11.55
CA SER A 111 17.06 13.17 10.49
C SER A 111 16.15 12.09 11.07
N LEU A 112 14.87 12.13 10.72
CA LEU A 112 13.91 11.07 11.08
C LEU A 112 14.26 9.72 10.44
N GLN A 113 15.12 9.71 9.40
CA GLN A 113 15.65 8.48 8.82
C GLN A 113 16.91 7.95 9.52
N GLY A 114 17.48 8.68 10.49
CA GLY A 114 18.70 8.27 11.19
C GLY A 114 19.95 8.18 10.28
N THR A 115 19.91 8.79 9.10
CA THR A 115 20.98 8.76 8.07
C THR A 115 22.04 9.83 8.29
N GLU A 116 22.15 10.39 9.49
CA GLU A 116 23.06 11.48 9.80
C GLU A 116 24.52 11.05 9.58
N GLY A 117 25.15 11.63 8.56
CA GLY A 117 26.56 11.39 8.23
C GLY A 117 26.82 10.24 7.25
N GLN A 118 25.80 9.54 6.73
CA GLN A 118 26.01 8.56 5.67
C GLN A 118 25.93 9.25 4.29
N GLN A 119 27.05 9.25 3.56
CA GLN A 119 27.03 9.53 2.13
C GLN A 119 26.13 8.50 1.46
N GLN A 120 25.05 8.95 0.81
CA GLN A 120 24.25 8.12 -0.08
C GLN A 120 25.17 7.52 -1.13
N VAL A 121 25.48 6.23 -1.00
CA VAL A 121 26.15 5.48 -2.05
C VAL A 121 25.16 5.40 -3.19
N ARG A 122 25.44 6.13 -4.28
CA ARG A 122 24.68 6.00 -5.52
C ARG A 122 24.91 4.59 -6.05
N SER A 123 23.92 3.74 -5.84
CA SER A 123 23.86 2.37 -6.36
C SER A 123 23.74 2.40 -7.89
N GLY A 124 24.84 2.70 -8.57
CA GLY A 124 24.91 2.78 -10.03
C GLY A 124 26.27 2.37 -10.59
N ASP A 125 27.35 2.54 -9.83
CA ASP A 125 28.68 2.17 -10.29
C ASP A 125 29.09 0.78 -9.78
N SER A 126 29.16 -0.17 -10.72
CA SER A 126 29.61 -1.57 -10.58
C SER A 126 30.85 -1.75 -9.69
N GLU A 127 31.79 -0.80 -9.76
CA GLU A 127 33.02 -0.83 -8.95
C GLU A 127 32.74 -0.61 -7.46
N THR A 128 31.84 0.31 -7.11
CA THR A 128 31.45 0.61 -5.72
C THR A 128 30.74 -0.57 -5.06
N SER A 129 29.92 -1.31 -5.84
CA SER A 129 29.28 -2.54 -5.37
C SER A 129 30.29 -3.66 -5.10
N GLN A 130 31.33 -3.78 -5.92
CA GLN A 130 32.41 -4.75 -5.70
C GLN A 130 33.28 -4.38 -4.49
N GLU A 131 33.52 -3.10 -4.26
CA GLU A 131 34.29 -2.64 -3.10
C GLU A 131 33.54 -2.87 -1.77
N LEU A 132 32.22 -2.67 -1.77
CA LEU A 132 31.35 -3.01 -0.64
C LEU A 132 31.34 -4.53 -0.37
N LEU A 133 31.26 -5.36 -1.41
CA LEU A 133 31.37 -6.82 -1.29
C LEU A 133 32.71 -7.27 -0.68
N ASN A 134 33.80 -6.59 -1.04
CA ASN A 134 35.13 -6.86 -0.50
C ASN A 134 35.27 -6.43 0.97
N GLN A 135 34.64 -5.33 1.39
CA GLN A 135 34.62 -4.91 2.80
C GLN A 135 33.79 -5.87 3.67
N VAL A 136 32.64 -6.35 3.16
CA VAL A 136 31.82 -7.35 3.86
C VAL A 136 32.57 -8.67 4.04
N ARG A 137 33.30 -9.13 3.02
CA ARG A 137 34.16 -10.31 3.14
C ARG A 137 35.32 -10.14 4.13
N LYS A 138 35.89 -8.93 4.25
CA LYS A 138 36.96 -8.64 5.22
C LYS A 138 36.48 -8.49 6.66
N GLY A 139 35.21 -8.17 6.90
CA GLY A 139 34.64 -8.00 8.25
C GLY A 139 34.25 -9.28 8.98
N GLY A 140 34.36 -10.45 8.35
CA GLY A 140 33.86 -11.73 8.86
C GLY A 140 34.82 -12.57 9.70
N SER A 141 35.80 -11.97 10.39
CA SER A 141 36.71 -12.74 11.26
C SER A 141 37.03 -11.96 12.53
N GLY A 142 36.10 -11.96 13.50
CA GLY A 142 36.32 -11.27 14.77
C GLY A 142 35.18 -11.33 15.80
N ARG A 143 34.35 -12.37 15.80
CA ARG A 143 33.44 -12.66 16.92
C ARG A 143 33.54 -14.14 17.30
N ILE A 144 34.55 -14.44 18.12
CA ILE A 144 34.52 -15.50 19.13
C ILE A 144 34.83 -14.81 20.45
#